data_AF-A0A2R6JJC9-F1
#
_entry.id   AF-A0A2R6JJC9-F1
#
_cell.length_a   1.000
_cell.length_b   1.000
_cell.length_c   1.000
_cell.angle_alpha   90.00
_cell.angle_beta   90.00
_cell.angle_gamma   90.00
#
_symmetry.space_group_name_H-M   'P 1'
#
loop_
_entity.id
_entity.type
_entity.pdbx_description
1 polymer ?
#
loop_
_entity_poly.entity_id
_entity_poly.type
_entity_poly.pdbx_seq_one_letter_code
_entity_poly.pdbx_strand_id
1 'polypeptide(L)'
;MLRTDPALYEVVGRQNNHLWLEVLEGDDQGIRVSVPIHDTDYDEGVQDRVLGLSAGNVRELVLESDTEQRPNWRIRKIEDPGTTVAVQQ
;
A
#
# COMPACT_ATOMS: atom_id res chain seq x y z
N MET A 1 -17.27 0.17 1.23
CA MET A 1 -15.86 0.14 1.66
C MET A 1 -15.25 -1.16 1.15
N LEU A 2 -14.24 -1.06 0.31
CA LEU A 2 -13.47 -2.18 -0.24
C LEU A 2 -12.14 -2.28 0.47
N ARG A 3 -11.67 -3.50 0.66
CA ARG A 3 -10.35 -3.79 1.20
C ARG A 3 -9.76 -4.97 0.44
N THR A 4 -8.50 -4.86 0.06
CA THR A 4 -7.77 -5.98 -0.56
C THR A 4 -7.29 -6.94 0.53
N ASP A 5 -7.07 -8.19 0.16
CA ASP A 5 -6.19 -9.05 0.93
C ASP A 5 -4.74 -8.51 0.90
N PRO A 6 -3.88 -8.90 1.86
CA PRO A 6 -2.45 -8.59 1.79
C PRO A 6 -1.85 -9.16 0.50
N ALA A 7 -1.16 -8.31 -0.25
CA ALA A 7 -0.50 -8.71 -1.49
C ALA A 7 0.83 -7.96 -1.65
N LEU A 8 1.74 -8.56 -2.43
CA LEU A 8 3.05 -7.98 -2.71
C LEU A 8 2.94 -6.97 -3.85
N TYR A 9 3.33 -5.72 -3.58
CA TYR A 9 3.31 -4.64 -4.57
C TYR A 9 4.71 -4.06 -4.77
N GLU A 10 5.03 -3.75 -6.02
CA GLU A 10 6.15 -2.88 -6.38
C GLU A 10 5.65 -1.46 -6.64
N VAL A 11 6.33 -0.47 -6.05
CA VAL A 11 6.12 0.93 -6.41
C VAL A 11 6.82 1.18 -7.75
N VAL A 12 6.06 1.34 -8.83
CA VAL A 12 6.63 1.60 -10.16
C VAL A 12 6.75 3.08 -10.50
N GLY A 13 6.04 3.94 -9.74
CA GLY A 13 6.11 5.38 -9.98
C GLY A 13 5.50 6.22 -8.85
N ARG A 14 5.91 7.49 -8.81
CA ARG A 14 5.39 8.50 -7.87
C ARG A 14 5.13 9.80 -8.62
N GLN A 15 3.91 10.32 -8.50
CA GLN A 15 3.54 11.62 -9.09
C GLN A 15 2.63 12.38 -8.12
N ASN A 16 3.01 13.62 -7.79
CA ASN A 16 2.32 14.44 -6.80
C ASN A 16 2.13 13.66 -5.48
N ASN A 17 0.88 13.54 -5.03
CA ASN A 17 0.43 12.79 -3.87
C ASN A 17 -0.09 11.39 -4.24
N HIS A 18 0.44 10.76 -5.30
CA HIS A 18 0.04 9.41 -5.71
C HIS A 18 1.24 8.50 -5.93
N LEU A 19 1.05 7.22 -5.57
CA LEU A 19 1.92 6.11 -5.92
C LEU A 19 1.22 5.22 -6.95
N TRP A 20 1.99 4.74 -7.92
CA TRP A 20 1.58 3.67 -8.83
C TRP A 20 2.20 2.38 -8.34
N LEU A 21 1.34 1.41 -8.04
CA LEU A 21 1.72 0.11 -7.52
C LEU A 21 1.42 -0.96 -8.56
N GLU A 22 2.35 -1.83 -8.87
CA GLU A 22 2.09 -3.06 -9.63
C GLU A 22 2.02 -4.23 -8.66
N VAL A 23 0.97 -5.05 -8.77
CA VAL A 23 0.88 -6.28 -7.97
C VAL A 23 1.84 -7.29 -8.58
N LEU A 24 2.71 -7.86 -7.74
CA LEU A 24 3.65 -8.90 -8.16
C LEU A 24 3.05 -10.30 -7.97
N GLU A 25 2.16 -10.45 -6.99
CA GLU A 25 1.45 -11.70 -6.70
C GLU A 25 -0.04 -11.39 -6.46
N GLY A 26 -0.90 -11.80 -7.39
CA GLY A 26 -2.36 -11.55 -7.35
C GLY A 26 -2.97 -11.43 -8.75
N ASP A 27 -4.30 -11.31 -8.82
CA ASP A 27 -5.06 -11.22 -10.08
C ASP A 27 -5.22 -9.78 -10.62
N ASP A 28 -4.82 -8.76 -9.86
CA ASP A 28 -5.06 -7.36 -10.20
C ASP A 28 -4.06 -6.80 -11.23
N GLN A 29 -4.48 -5.80 -12.01
CA GLN A 29 -3.58 -4.97 -12.81
C GLN A 29 -3.29 -3.68 -12.03
N GLY A 30 -2.07 -3.13 -12.16
CA GLY A 30 -1.51 -2.09 -11.29
C GLY A 30 -2.50 -1.04 -10.74
N ILE A 31 -2.37 -0.76 -9.44
CA ILE A 31 -3.27 0.06 -8.64
C ILE A 31 -2.66 1.43 -8.39
N ARG A 32 -3.43 2.48 -8.69
CA ARG A 32 -3.10 3.85 -8.29
C ARG A 32 -3.57 4.12 -6.86
N VAL A 33 -2.66 4.55 -6.01
CA VAL A 33 -2.91 4.83 -4.59
C VAL A 33 -2.70 6.32 -4.29
N SER A 34 -3.62 6.88 -3.51
CA SER A 34 -3.54 8.24 -2.97
C SER A 34 -2.73 8.28 -1.67
N VAL A 35 -1.77 9.21 -1.61
CA VAL A 35 -0.82 9.40 -0.51
C VAL A 35 -0.76 10.89 -0.15
N PRO A 36 -1.69 11.41 0.66
CA PRO A 36 -1.66 12.79 1.13
C PRO A 36 -0.45 13.04 2.05
N ILE A 37 0.05 14.28 2.03
CA ILE A 37 1.12 14.73 2.95
C ILE A 37 0.65 14.67 4.40
N HIS A 38 -0.63 14.98 4.64
CA HIS A 38 -1.34 14.85 5.90
C HIS A 38 -2.71 14.23 5.63
N ASP A 39 -3.04 13.15 6.31
CA ASP A 39 -4.37 12.54 6.28
C ASP A 39 -4.65 12.05 7.69
N THR A 40 -5.76 12.46 8.27
CA THR A 40 -6.17 12.02 9.61
C THR A 40 -6.59 10.56 9.64
N ASP A 41 -6.85 9.96 8.47
CA ASP A 41 -7.26 8.56 8.35
C ASP A 41 -6.05 7.60 8.31
N TYR A 42 -4.83 8.12 8.13
CA TYR A 42 -3.62 7.34 8.32
C TYR A 42 -3.25 7.29 9.81
N ASP A 43 -2.99 6.08 10.30
CA ASP A 43 -2.23 5.94 11.55
C ASP A 43 -0.83 6.58 11.34
N GLU A 44 -0.34 7.35 12.30
CA GLU A 44 0.90 8.16 12.15
C GLU A 44 2.09 7.32 11.64
N GLY A 45 2.25 6.10 12.16
CA GLY A 45 3.31 5.18 11.74
C GLY A 45 3.14 4.62 10.32
N VAL A 46 1.91 4.55 9.79
CA VAL A 46 1.66 4.19 8.39
C VAL A 46 2.00 5.37 7.49
N GLN A 47 1.62 6.60 7.87
CA GLN A 47 1.91 7.79 7.08
C GLN A 47 3.41 7.97 6.83
N ASP A 48 4.24 7.89 7.86
CA ASP A 48 5.70 8.02 7.71
C ASP A 48 6.28 6.96 6.77
N ARG A 49 5.82 5.72 6.89
CA ARG A 49 6.28 4.61 6.04
C ARG A 49 5.84 4.77 4.59
N VAL A 50 4.61 5.24 4.36
CA VAL A 50 4.11 5.52 3.00
C VAL A 50 4.87 6.68 2.37
N LEU A 51 5.16 7.74 3.13
CA LEU A 51 5.93 8.90 2.63
C LEU A 51 7.36 8.52 2.22
N GLY A 52 7.94 7.52 2.91
CA GLY A 52 9.23 6.93 2.58
C GLY A 52 9.25 6.03 1.33
N LEU A 53 8.09 5.63 0.79
CA LEU A 53 8.04 4.78 -0.40
C LEU A 53 8.52 5.53 -1.65
N SER A 54 9.37 4.84 -2.41
CA SER A 54 9.99 5.30 -3.64
C SER A 54 9.91 4.22 -4.72
N ALA A 55 10.09 4.61 -5.99
CA ALA A 55 10.07 3.66 -7.10
C ALA A 55 11.12 2.54 -6.89
N GLY A 56 10.75 1.30 -7.22
CA GLY A 56 11.53 0.08 -6.99
C GLY A 56 11.39 -0.50 -5.56
N ASN A 57 10.62 0.13 -4.67
CA ASN A 57 10.32 -0.48 -3.37
C ASN A 57 9.27 -1.57 -3.54
N VAL A 58 9.58 -2.75 -2.99
CA VAL A 58 8.66 -3.88 -2.92
C VAL A 58 8.21 -4.07 -1.47
N ARG A 59 6.90 -4.06 -1.24
CA ARG A 59 6.28 -4.21 0.09
C ARG A 59 4.98 -4.98 -0.01
N GLU A 60 4.68 -5.73 1.04
CA GLU A 60 3.35 -6.29 1.21
C GLU A 60 2.43 -5.20 1.78
N LEU A 61 1.31 -4.96 1.09
CA LEU A 61 0.41 -3.86 1.40
C LEU A 61 -1.02 -4.37 1.49
N VAL A 62 -1.80 -3.68 2.30
CA VAL A 62 -3.26 -3.82 2.33
C VAL A 62 -3.84 -2.49 1.89
N LEU A 63 -4.67 -2.50 0.85
CA LEU A 63 -5.28 -1.30 0.30
C LEU A 63 -6.75 -1.21 0.71
N GLU A 64 -7.23 0.02 0.89
CA GLU A 64 -8.61 0.31 1.26
C GLU A 64 -9.19 1.42 0.40
N SER A 65 -10.47 1.32 0.06
CA SER A 65 -11.23 2.36 -0.62
C SER A 65 -12.61 2.53 0.00
N ASP A 66 -12.99 3.77 0.27
CA ASP A 66 -14.31 4.12 0.78
C ASP A 66 -15.44 3.80 -0.22
N THR A 67 -15.13 3.81 -1.52
CA THR A 67 -16.10 3.68 -2.61
C THR A 67 -15.83 2.45 -3.49
N GLU A 68 -16.90 1.77 -3.89
CA GLU A 68 -16.83 0.61 -4.80
C GLU A 68 -16.86 1.01 -6.28
N GLN A 69 -17.59 2.08 -6.62
CA GLN A 69 -17.85 2.46 -8.02
C GLN A 69 -16.66 3.18 -8.67
N ARG A 70 -15.86 3.90 -7.87
CA ARG A 70 -14.64 4.59 -8.29
C ARG A 70 -13.63 4.51 -7.15
N PRO A 71 -12.94 3.38 -7.00
CA PRO A 71 -12.15 3.16 -5.81
C PRO A 71 -11.00 4.17 -5.73
N ASN A 72 -10.92 4.87 -4.61
CA ASN A 72 -9.83 5.76 -4.28
C ASN A 72 -8.96 5.05 -3.24
N TRP A 73 -8.04 4.24 -3.73
CA TRP A 73 -7.23 3.37 -2.88
C TRP A 73 -6.27 4.18 -2.01
N ARG A 74 -6.19 3.81 -0.73
CA ARG A 74 -5.22 4.26 0.25
C ARG A 74 -4.51 3.04 0.82
N ILE A 75 -3.29 3.21 1.30
CA ILE A 75 -2.58 2.13 2.00
C ILE A 75 -3.13 2.07 3.41
N ARG A 76 -3.75 0.97 3.81
CA ARG A 76 -4.20 0.79 5.19
C ARG A 76 -3.06 0.25 6.07
N LYS A 77 -2.24 -0.63 5.51
CA LYS A 77 -1.15 -1.30 6.23
C LYS A 77 0.02 -1.55 5.29
N ILE A 78 1.23 -1.40 5.83
CA ILE A 78 2.48 -1.87 5.21
C ILE A 78 3.01 -2.99 6.10
N GLU A 79 3.20 -4.18 5.56
CA GLU A 79 3.87 -5.26 6.28
C GLU A 79 5.36 -5.26 5.90
N ASP A 80 6.23 -5.45 6.89
CA ASP A 80 7.65 -5.57 6.60
C ASP A 80 7.90 -6.97 5.99
N PRO A 81 8.61 -7.06 4.85
CA PRO A 81 9.00 -8.34 4.28
C PRO A 81 10.05 -8.97 5.23
N GLY A 82 9.58 -9.68 6.25
CA GLY A 82 10.47 -10.23 7.28
C GLY A 82 9.89 -10.49 8.66
N THR A 83 8.58 -10.35 8.90
CA THR A 83 7.97 -10.90 10.13
C THR A 83 7.10 -12.12 9.83
N THR A 84 7.59 -13.03 8.98
CA THR A 84 7.32 -14.45 9.25
C THR A 84 8.07 -14.73 10.54
N VAL A 85 7.35 -14.70 11.65
CA VAL A 85 7.83 -15.18 12.94
C VAL A 85 8.45 -16.55 12.71
N ALA A 86 9.78 -16.59 12.70
CA ALA A 86 10.52 -17.79 13.04
C ALA A 86 10.16 -18.08 14.50
N VAL A 87 9.07 -18.83 14.70
CA VAL A 87 8.85 -19.52 15.96
C VAL A 87 9.91 -20.62 16.01
N GLN A 88 11.09 -20.25 16.50
CA GLN A 88 12.12 -21.20 16.89
C GLN A 88 11.70 -21.84 18.21
N GLN A 89 11.49 -23.17 18.12
CA GLN A 89 11.64 -24.22 19.13
C GLN A 89 10.79 -24.18 20.40
#